data_AF-A0A930R2U5-F1
#
_entry.id   AF-A0A930R2U5-F1
#
_cell.length_a   1.000
_cell.length_b   1.000
_cell.length_c   1.000
_cell.angle_alpha   90.00
_cell.angle_beta   90.00
_cell.angle_gamma   90.00
#
_symmetry.space_group_name_H-M   'P 1'
#
loop_
_entity.id
_entity.type
_entity.pdbx_description
1 polymer ?
#
loop_
_entity_poly.entity_id
_entity_poly.type
_entity_poly.pdbx_seq_one_letter_code
_entity_poly.pdbx_strand_id
1 'polypeptide(L)'
;MNVAKPIYVIGHRNPDTDSICSAIGYAHLKQAMGVNAIAARAGKVNKETRFALEYFHVEKPLLIPDLYPRVKDIAMDCKIVVRQHDTLRNLGEVLRENDLRSIPVTDSQGLLVGIVSVSDLAKRYFQ
;
A
#
# COMPACT_ATOMS: atom_id res chain seq x y z
N MET A 1 1.33 19.21 0.20
CA MET A 1 1.07 19.06 -1.25
C MET A 1 0.96 17.57 -1.54
N ASN A 2 -0.20 17.10 -1.97
CA ASN A 2 -0.43 15.68 -2.26
C ASN A 2 0.15 15.40 -3.65
N VAL A 3 1.47 15.16 -3.73
CA VAL A 3 2.11 14.82 -5.01
C VAL A 3 1.56 13.45 -5.41
N ALA A 4 0.79 13.42 -6.51
CA ALA A 4 0.21 12.18 -7.02
C ALA A 4 1.33 11.14 -7.22
N LYS A 5 1.20 9.98 -6.57
CA LYS A 5 2.16 8.88 -6.69
C LYS A 5 2.37 8.54 -8.18
N PRO A 6 3.61 8.32 -8.64
CA PRO A 6 3.86 7.99 -10.03
C PRO A 6 3.25 6.63 -10.39
N ILE A 7 2.80 6.50 -11.64
CA ILE A 7 2.40 5.24 -12.24
C ILE A 7 3.65 4.56 -12.78
N TYR A 8 4.02 3.43 -12.21
CA TYR A 8 5.13 2.64 -12.72
C TYR A 8 4.67 1.78 -13.90
N VAL A 9 5.32 1.95 -15.05
CA VAL A 9 5.13 1.10 -16.22
C VAL A 9 6.17 0.00 -16.16
N ILE A 10 5.73 -1.24 -15.98
CA ILE A 10 6.61 -2.40 -15.82
C ILE A 10 6.22 -3.44 -16.86
N GLY A 11 7.24 -4.04 -17.47
CA GLY A 11 7.14 -5.23 -18.30
C GLY A 11 6.92 -6.52 -17.49
N HIS A 12 7.29 -7.67 -18.05
CA HIS A 12 7.17 -8.94 -17.32
C HIS A 12 8.27 -9.12 -16.26
N ARG A 13 8.06 -10.11 -15.38
CA ARG A 13 8.90 -10.38 -14.20
C ARG A 13 10.37 -10.65 -14.53
N ASN A 14 10.64 -11.35 -15.63
CA ASN A 14 11.99 -11.71 -16.07
C ASN A 14 12.35 -10.96 -17.36
N PRO A 15 12.56 -9.64 -17.30
CA PRO A 15 12.47 -8.74 -18.45
C PRO A 15 13.51 -9.08 -19.53
N ASP A 16 13.04 -9.14 -20.78
CA ASP A 16 13.85 -9.15 -21.99
C ASP A 16 13.89 -7.76 -22.65
N THR A 17 14.55 -7.68 -23.81
CA THR A 17 14.80 -6.41 -24.49
C THR A 17 13.49 -5.72 -24.90
N ASP A 18 12.56 -6.45 -25.51
CA ASP A 18 11.27 -5.92 -25.94
C ASP A 18 10.40 -5.50 -24.76
N SER A 19 10.43 -6.21 -23.64
CA SER A 19 9.70 -5.80 -22.44
C SER A 19 10.25 -4.50 -21.82
N ILE A 20 11.57 -4.34 -21.79
CA ILE A 20 12.21 -3.10 -21.31
C ILE A 20 11.95 -1.94 -22.26
N CYS A 21 12.12 -2.13 -23.57
CA CYS A 21 11.85 -1.11 -24.57
C CYS A 21 10.37 -0.69 -24.57
N SER A 22 9.45 -1.64 -24.43
CA SER A 22 8.01 -1.37 -24.33
C SER A 22 7.68 -0.56 -23.08
N ALA A 23 8.29 -0.88 -21.94
CA ALA A 23 8.09 -0.11 -20.71
C ALA A 23 8.58 1.34 -20.82
N ILE A 24 9.73 1.54 -21.46
CA ILE A 24 10.29 2.87 -21.75
C ILE A 24 9.36 3.64 -22.69
N GLY A 25 9.05 3.07 -23.86
CA GLY A 25 8.23 3.74 -24.87
C GLY A 25 6.83 4.08 -24.36
N TYR A 26 6.20 3.17 -23.62
CA TYR A 26 4.87 3.41 -23.06
C TYR A 26 4.88 4.45 -21.92
N ALA A 27 5.91 4.46 -21.07
CA ALA A 27 6.07 5.51 -20.07
C ALA A 27 6.23 6.89 -20.72
N HIS A 28 7.04 7.00 -21.78
CA HIS A 28 7.19 8.24 -22.55
C HIS A 28 5.88 8.69 -23.19
N LEU A 29 5.13 7.77 -23.80
CA LEU A 29 3.80 8.09 -24.35
C LEU A 29 2.88 8.64 -23.26
N LYS A 30 2.84 8.01 -22.08
CA LYS A 30 2.01 8.46 -20.95
C LYS A 30 2.44 9.82 -20.41
N GLN A 31 3.74 10.07 -20.30
CA GLN A 31 4.27 11.39 -19.93
C GLN A 31 3.84 12.46 -20.94
N ALA A 32 3.91 12.17 -22.25
CA ALA A 32 3.45 13.09 -23.30
C ALA A 32 1.94 13.38 -23.22
N MET A 33 1.15 12.45 -22.66
CA MET A 33 -0.28 12.63 -22.38
C MET A 33 -0.57 13.33 -21.03
N GLY A 34 0.45 13.82 -20.32
CA GLY A 34 0.29 14.51 -19.03
C GLY A 34 0.15 13.58 -17.82
N VAL A 35 0.45 12.28 -17.98
CA VAL A 35 0.40 11.30 -16.88
C VAL A 35 1.78 11.21 -16.21
N ASN A 36 1.82 11.26 -14.88
CA ASN A 36 3.05 11.00 -14.10
C ASN A 36 3.41 9.51 -14.18
N ALA A 37 4.06 9.10 -15.27
CA ALA A 37 4.44 7.72 -15.54
C ALA A 37 5.96 7.55 -15.51
N ILE A 38 6.47 6.45 -14.94
CA ILE A 38 7.89 6.15 -14.84
C ILE A 38 8.14 4.72 -15.33
N ALA A 39 9.10 4.55 -16.25
CA ALA A 39 9.52 3.23 -16.69
C ALA A 39 10.26 2.48 -15.57
N ALA A 40 9.86 1.23 -15.34
CA ALA A 40 10.46 0.38 -14.32
C ALA A 40 10.57 -1.08 -14.81
N ARG A 41 11.34 -1.88 -14.09
CA ARG A 41 11.61 -3.29 -14.37
C ARG A 41 11.48 -4.15 -13.11
N ALA A 42 10.99 -5.37 -13.27
CA ALA A 42 10.81 -6.33 -12.18
C ALA A 42 11.98 -7.32 -12.01
N GLY A 43 12.98 -7.27 -12.89
CA GLY A 43 14.10 -8.21 -12.88
C GLY A 43 15.39 -7.60 -13.43
N LYS A 44 16.45 -8.41 -13.49
CA LYS A 44 17.78 -7.97 -13.95
C LYS A 44 17.77 -7.67 -15.45
N VAL A 45 18.52 -6.65 -15.85
CA VAL A 45 18.75 -6.35 -17.27
C VAL A 45 19.74 -7.37 -17.83
N ASN A 46 19.36 -8.07 -18.91
CA ASN A 46 20.22 -9.04 -19.57
C ASN A 46 21.35 -8.33 -20.38
N LYS A 47 22.28 -9.09 -20.98
CA LYS A 47 23.42 -8.52 -21.71
C LYS A 47 23.00 -7.77 -22.98
N GLU A 48 22.04 -8.31 -23.72
CA GLU A 48 21.54 -7.74 -24.97
C GLU A 48 20.83 -6.41 -24.72
N THR A 49 19.91 -6.38 -23.76
CA THR A 49 19.19 -5.17 -23.38
C THR A 49 20.15 -4.11 -22.84
N ARG A 50 21.17 -4.50 -22.06
CA ARG A 50 22.21 -3.56 -21.61
C ARG A 50 22.95 -2.94 -22.78
N PHE A 51 23.39 -3.75 -23.73
CA PHE A 51 24.07 -3.27 -24.93
C PHE A 51 23.19 -2.26 -25.70
N ALA A 52 21.91 -2.58 -25.91
CA ALA A 52 20.98 -1.67 -26.57
C ALA A 52 20.82 -0.34 -25.81
N LEU A 53 20.60 -0.37 -24.50
CA LEU A 53 20.46 0.83 -23.67
C LEU A 53 21.72 1.70 -23.72
N GLU A 54 22.91 1.09 -23.61
CA GLU A 54 24.18 1.80 -23.66
C GLU A 54 24.46 2.39 -25.04
N TYR A 55 24.18 1.64 -26.12
CA TYR A 55 24.35 2.08 -27.50
C TYR A 55 23.48 3.29 -27.84
N PHE A 56 22.22 3.29 -27.40
CA PHE A 56 21.29 4.40 -27.64
C PHE A 56 21.34 5.49 -26.55
N HIS A 57 22.26 5.40 -25.59
CA HIS A 57 22.40 6.33 -24.46
C HIS A 57 21.09 6.52 -23.65
N VAL A 58 20.32 5.45 -23.48
CA VAL A 58 19.07 5.44 -22.73
C VAL A 58 19.32 4.93 -21.31
N GLU A 59 18.81 5.65 -20.31
CA GLU A 59 18.92 5.20 -18.92
C GLU A 59 18.14 3.91 -18.66
N LYS A 60 18.75 3.03 -17.86
CA LYS A 60 18.10 1.78 -17.43
C LYS A 60 16.85 2.10 -16.57
N PRO A 61 15.71 1.44 -16.81
CA PRO A 61 14.53 1.61 -15.97
C PRO A 61 14.77 1.27 -14.49
N LEU A 62 13.98 1.91 -13.62
CA LEU A 62 14.02 1.71 -12.17
C LEU A 62 13.75 0.24 -11.83
N LEU A 63 14.58 -0.36 -10.96
CA LEU A 63 14.32 -1.70 -10.45
C LEU A 63 13.27 -1.64 -9.34
N ILE A 64 12.15 -2.34 -9.54
CA ILE A 64 11.14 -2.60 -8.53
C ILE A 64 11.20 -4.10 -8.21
N PRO A 65 11.87 -4.49 -7.10
CA PRO A 65 12.12 -5.90 -6.81
C PRO A 65 10.86 -6.66 -6.36
N ASP A 66 9.86 -5.93 -5.83
CA ASP A 66 8.62 -6.48 -5.34
C ASP A 66 7.46 -5.49 -5.49
N LEU A 67 6.25 -6.03 -5.64
CA LEU A 67 5.00 -5.27 -5.75
C LEU A 67 3.97 -5.76 -4.72
N TYR A 68 4.44 -6.21 -3.55
CA TYR A 68 3.52 -6.71 -2.53
C TYR A 68 2.72 -5.54 -1.93
N PRO A 69 1.38 -5.66 -1.84
CA PRO A 69 0.58 -4.70 -1.10
C PRO A 69 1.09 -4.62 0.34
N ARG A 70 1.40 -3.40 0.82
CA ARG A 70 1.70 -3.18 2.24
C ARG A 70 0.43 -2.76 2.95
N VAL A 71 0.37 -2.97 4.26
CA VAL A 71 -0.77 -2.53 5.10
C VAL A 71 -1.13 -1.06 4.87
N LYS A 72 -0.11 -0.19 4.73
CA LYS A 72 -0.31 1.25 4.45
C LYS A 72 -0.89 1.55 3.05
N ASP A 73 -0.76 0.63 2.11
CA ASP A 73 -1.32 0.79 0.76
C ASP A 73 -2.82 0.39 0.72
N ILE A 74 -3.28 -0.37 1.72
CA ILE A 74 -4.69 -0.77 1.93
C ILE A 74 -5.38 0.16 2.95
N ALA A 75 -4.73 1.26 3.33
CA ALA A 75 -5.13 2.21 4.38
C ALA A 75 -6.59 2.07 4.84
N MET A 76 -6.80 1.33 5.92
CA MET A 76 -8.10 1.29 6.61
C MET A 76 -8.09 2.45 7.60
N ASP A 77 -8.84 3.50 7.29
CA ASP A 77 -9.11 4.55 8.27
C ASP A 77 -9.93 3.94 9.42
N CYS A 78 -9.27 3.66 10.55
CA CYS A 78 -9.97 3.23 11.75
C CYS A 78 -10.47 4.46 12.50
N LYS A 79 -11.65 4.95 12.11
CA LYS A 79 -12.27 6.16 12.69
C LYS A 79 -13.01 5.91 14.00
N ILE A 80 -13.38 4.65 14.25
CA ILE A 80 -14.20 4.25 15.39
C ILE A 80 -13.26 3.63 16.44
N VAL A 81 -13.07 4.36 17.53
CA VAL A 81 -12.24 3.96 18.67
C VAL A 81 -12.98 4.29 19.97
N VAL A 82 -12.64 3.59 21.04
CA VAL A 82 -13.08 3.91 22.42
C VAL A 82 -11.90 4.39 23.25
N ARG A 83 -12.17 5.08 24.36
CA ARG A 83 -11.13 5.51 25.31
C ARG A 83 -10.93 4.45 26.39
N GLN A 84 -9.72 4.37 26.93
CA GLN A 84 -9.35 3.42 27.99
C GLN A 84 -10.18 3.52 29.29
N HIS A 85 -10.90 4.62 29.48
CA HIS A 85 -11.76 4.86 30.64
C HIS A 85 -13.26 4.84 30.29
N ASP A 86 -13.63 4.44 29.07
CA ASP A 86 -15.03 4.28 28.69
C ASP A 86 -15.66 3.09 29.43
N THR A 87 -16.95 3.21 29.73
CA THR A 87 -17.70 2.13 30.37
C THR A 87 -17.88 0.95 29.41
N LEU A 88 -18.01 -0.27 29.96
CA LEU A 88 -18.32 -1.47 29.17
C LEU A 88 -19.66 -1.35 28.42
N ARG A 89 -20.61 -0.58 28.95
CA ARG A 89 -21.89 -0.27 28.29
C ARG A 89 -21.65 0.53 27.01
N ASN A 90 -20.91 1.63 27.09
CA ASN A 90 -20.56 2.44 25.92
C ASN A 90 -19.80 1.61 24.88
N LEU A 91 -18.83 0.80 25.34
CA LEU A 91 -18.10 -0.10 24.45
C LEU A 91 -19.03 -1.08 23.71
N GLY A 92 -20.00 -1.67 24.41
CA GLY A 92 -21.00 -2.55 23.81
C GLY A 92 -21.95 -1.85 22.83
N GLU A 93 -22.35 -0.61 23.14
CA GLU A 93 -23.16 0.22 22.24
C GLU A 93 -22.40 0.55 20.95
N VAL A 94 -21.15 1.00 21.05
CA VAL A 94 -20.31 1.32 19.88
C VAL A 94 -20.07 0.09 19.00
N LEU A 95 -19.77 -1.08 19.60
CA LEU A 95 -19.60 -2.32 18.84
C LEU A 95 -20.88 -2.69 18.08
N ARG A 96 -22.05 -2.59 18.72
CA ARG A 96 -23.34 -2.93 18.12
C ARG A 96 -23.77 -1.95 17.02
N GLU A 97 -23.65 -0.65 17.26
CA GLU A 97 -24.08 0.40 16.33
C GLU A 97 -23.26 0.41 15.03
N ASN A 98 -22.01 -0.04 15.10
CA ASN A 98 -21.10 -0.07 13.96
C ASN A 98 -20.88 -1.47 13.36
N ASP A 99 -21.62 -2.48 13.83
CA ASP A 99 -21.47 -3.90 13.44
C ASP A 99 -20.02 -4.40 13.51
N LEU A 100 -19.33 -4.03 14.60
CA LEU A 100 -17.92 -4.36 14.83
C LEU A 100 -17.78 -5.53 15.79
N ARG A 101 -16.81 -6.41 15.52
CA ARG A 101 -16.44 -7.51 16.43
C ARG A 101 -15.32 -7.15 17.41
N SER A 102 -14.53 -6.15 17.05
CA SER A 102 -13.44 -5.63 17.86
C SER A 102 -13.27 -4.14 17.60
N ILE A 103 -12.79 -3.44 18.62
CA ILE A 103 -12.58 -2.00 18.59
C ILE A 103 -11.23 -1.64 19.23
N PRO A 104 -10.44 -0.76 18.61
CA PRO A 104 -9.23 -0.24 19.24
C PRO A 104 -9.56 0.65 20.44
N VAL A 105 -8.74 0.56 21.48
CA VAL A 105 -8.81 1.38 22.68
C VAL A 105 -7.64 2.35 22.68
N THR A 106 -7.92 3.63 22.88
CA THR A 106 -6.92 4.71 22.87
C THR A 106 -6.82 5.45 24.20
N ASP A 107 -5.67 6.06 24.48
CA ASP A 107 -5.47 6.96 25.61
C ASP A 107 -6.05 8.36 25.32
N SER A 108 -5.81 9.35 26.18
CA SER A 108 -6.26 10.74 25.95
C SER A 108 -5.54 11.44 24.79
N GLN A 109 -4.34 11.01 24.44
CA GLN A 109 -3.53 11.54 23.34
C GLN A 109 -3.89 10.91 21.98
N GLY A 110 -4.78 9.91 21.97
CA GLY A 110 -5.18 9.18 20.77
C GLY A 110 -4.18 8.09 20.37
N LEU A 111 -3.25 7.73 21.25
CA LEU A 111 -2.35 6.60 21.04
C LEU A 111 -3.06 5.30 21.36
N LEU A 112 -2.78 4.27 20.56
CA LEU A 112 -3.35 2.94 20.73
C LEU A 112 -2.80 2.31 22.03
N VAL A 113 -3.71 1.93 22.92
CA VAL A 113 -3.41 1.24 24.18
C VAL A 113 -3.71 -0.25 24.07
N GLY A 114 -4.71 -0.63 23.28
CA GLY A 114 -5.08 -2.03 23.09
C GLY A 114 -6.26 -2.23 22.16
N ILE A 115 -6.85 -3.43 22.22
CA ILE A 115 -8.04 -3.81 21.47
C ILE A 115 -8.98 -4.61 22.38
N VAL A 116 -10.28 -4.40 22.25
CA VAL A 116 -11.31 -5.17 22.96
C VAL A 116 -12.26 -5.76 21.93
N SER A 117 -12.61 -7.03 22.12
CA SER A 117 -13.58 -7.75 21.29
C SER A 117 -14.85 -8.10 22.05
N VAL A 118 -15.91 -8.44 21.31
CA VAL A 118 -17.16 -8.98 21.89
C VAL A 118 -16.88 -10.22 22.76
N SER A 119 -15.90 -11.04 22.38
CA SER A 119 -15.48 -12.22 23.14
C SER A 119 -14.87 -11.87 24.50
N ASP A 120 -14.19 -10.73 24.60
CA ASP A 120 -13.58 -10.26 25.86
C ASP A 120 -14.67 -9.76 26.83
N LEU A 121 -15.69 -9.08 26.31
CA LEU A 121 -16.90 -8.74 27.08
C LEU A 121 -17.59 -10.00 27.60
N ALA A 122 -17.85 -10.98 26.73
CA ALA A 122 -18.51 -12.22 27.11
C ALA A 122 -17.75 -12.96 28.23
N LYS A 123 -16.42 -13.06 28.14
CA LYS A 123 -15.60 -13.67 29.20
C LYS A 123 -15.77 -13.00 30.56
N ARG A 124 -15.93 -11.67 30.59
CA ARG A 124 -16.14 -10.92 31.85
C ARG A 124 -17.54 -11.04 32.42
N TYR A 125 -18.55 -11.40 31.63
CA TYR A 125 -19.89 -11.67 32.14
C TYR A 125 -19.99 -13.02 32.87
N PHE A 126 -19.12 -13.98 32.54
CA PHE A 126 -19.11 -15.33 33.12
C PHE A 126 -18.03 -15.53 34.20
N GLN A 127 -17.27 -14.48 34.53
CA GLN A 127 -16.30 -14.45 35.64
C GLN A 127 -16.86 -13.61 36.79
#